data_AF-A0A094ZDU3-F1
#
_entry.id   AF-A0A094ZDU3-F1
#
_cell.length_a   1.000
_cell.length_b   1.000
_cell.length_c   1.000
_cell.angle_alpha   90.00
_cell.angle_beta   90.00
_cell.angle_gamma   90.00
#
_symmetry.space_group_name_H-M   'P 1'
#
loop_
_entity.id
_entity.type
_entity.pdbx_description
1 polymer ?
#
loop_
_entity_poly.entity_id
_entity_poly.type
_entity_poly.pdbx_seq_one_letter_code
_entity_poly.pdbx_strand_id
1 'polypeptide(L)'
;MSFFELVHDAPPIEVYALTEACNEDKDTHKVNLGVGAYRTNEGKPWVLPVVRTVESLMAADHNLDKEYLPVSGIDIMCKSATKLVLGEDCKLIASKKGISLLVRLDIKEYCYWDPSSRKVNFTGMLEDLNKAPERAIVILHACAHNPTGTDLSHDQWNQLALLIKEKKLFPVFDMAYQGFASGNLDNDAWAVRLFASMGMEMFIAQSFSKNFGLYRSYGWNLINIVCRIV
;
A
#
# COMPACT_ATOMS: atom_id res chain seq x y z
N MET A 1 -32.93 30.36 8.53
CA MET A 1 -31.88 29.41 8.95
C MET A 1 -31.23 28.84 7.72
N SER A 2 -29.90 28.70 7.73
CA SER A 2 -29.17 28.12 6.62
C SER A 2 -29.40 26.61 6.60
N PHE A 3 -29.50 26.02 5.41
CA PHE A 3 -29.56 24.56 5.28
C PHE A 3 -28.30 23.87 5.85
N PHE A 4 -27.19 24.61 5.95
CA PHE A 4 -25.90 24.12 6.45
C PHE A 4 -25.62 24.49 7.91
N GLU A 5 -26.60 25.01 8.65
CA GLU A 5 -26.41 25.49 10.02
C GLU A 5 -25.98 24.36 11.00
N LEU A 6 -26.29 23.11 10.67
CA LEU A 6 -25.89 21.92 11.44
C LEU A 6 -24.67 21.19 10.84
N VAL A 7 -24.07 21.72 9.77
CA VAL A 7 -22.88 21.12 9.17
C VAL A 7 -21.66 21.67 9.89
N HIS A 8 -21.00 20.80 10.65
CA HIS A 8 -19.73 21.10 11.31
C HIS A 8 -18.56 20.78 10.39
N ASP A 9 -17.48 21.55 10.51
CA ASP A 9 -16.22 21.22 9.85
C ASP A 9 -15.73 19.85 10.33
N ALA A 10 -15.29 19.02 9.39
CA ALA A 10 -14.65 17.76 9.72
C ALA A 10 -13.30 18.05 10.41
N PRO A 11 -12.89 17.21 11.38
CA PRO A 11 -11.55 17.31 11.95
C PRO A 11 -10.51 17.22 10.83
N PRO A 12 -9.41 18.01 10.90
CA PRO A 12 -8.37 17.95 9.88
C PRO A 12 -7.66 16.60 9.94
N ILE A 13 -7.24 16.11 8.78
CA ILE A 13 -6.38 14.93 8.70
C ILE A 13 -4.97 15.37 9.14
N GLU A 14 -4.46 14.77 10.21
CA GLU A 14 -3.32 15.27 10.99
C GLU A 14 -2.06 15.45 10.14
N VAL A 15 -1.81 14.52 9.21
CA VAL A 15 -0.62 14.56 8.34
C VAL A 15 -0.62 15.75 7.38
N TYR A 16 -1.80 16.17 6.91
CA TYR A 16 -1.95 17.33 6.03
C TYR A 16 -1.91 18.62 6.83
N ALA A 17 -2.55 18.65 8.00
CA ALA A 17 -2.49 19.79 8.92
C ALA A 17 -1.04 20.11 9.33
N LEU A 18 -0.23 19.08 9.62
CA LEU A 18 1.19 19.28 9.96
C LEU A 18 2.00 19.85 8.78
N THR A 19 1.67 19.42 7.55
CA THR A 19 2.32 19.96 6.34
C THR A 19 1.93 21.42 6.11
N GLU A 20 0.67 21.76 6.32
CA GLU A 20 0.17 23.13 6.22
C GLU A 20 0.84 24.04 7.25
N ALA A 21 0.84 23.64 8.53
CA ALA A 21 1.52 24.36 9.60
C ALA A 21 3.03 24.56 9.30
N CYS A 22 3.70 23.52 8.78
CA CYS A 22 5.11 23.65 8.36
C CYS A 22 5.28 24.61 7.17
N ASN A 23 4.33 24.65 6.22
CA ASN A 23 4.40 25.59 5.11
C ASN A 23 4.25 27.04 5.58
N GLU A 24 3.35 27.28 6.55
CA GLU A 24 3.07 28.61 7.13
C GLU A 24 4.19 29.11 8.07
N ASP A 25 4.95 28.20 8.67
CA ASP A 25 6.09 28.54 9.52
C ASP A 25 7.11 29.37 8.74
N LYS A 26 7.53 30.51 9.30
CA LYS A 26 8.46 31.45 8.67
C LYS A 26 9.92 31.21 9.05
N ASP A 27 10.20 30.28 9.97
CA ASP A 27 11.57 29.93 10.34
C ASP A 27 12.31 29.32 9.14
N THR A 28 13.50 29.83 8.85
CA THR A 28 14.36 29.35 7.77
C THR A 28 14.98 27.98 8.06
N HIS A 29 14.93 27.51 9.31
CA HIS A 29 15.46 26.22 9.75
C HIS A 29 14.38 25.14 9.90
N LYS A 30 13.13 25.43 9.51
CA LYS A 30 12.03 24.47 9.60
C LYS A 30 12.32 23.19 8.81
N VAL A 31 11.93 22.05 9.38
CA VAL A 31 12.07 20.73 8.75
C VAL A 31 10.72 20.03 8.75
N ASN A 32 10.27 19.59 7.58
CA ASN A 32 9.04 18.82 7.45
C ASN A 32 9.35 17.31 7.50
N LEU A 33 9.01 16.66 8.61
CA LEU A 33 9.11 15.21 8.80
C LEU A 33 7.72 14.54 8.90
N GLY A 34 6.67 15.21 8.41
CA GLY A 34 5.29 14.72 8.48
C GLY A 34 4.93 13.77 7.35
N VAL A 35 4.61 14.30 6.17
CA VAL A 35 4.19 13.48 5.02
C VAL A 35 5.36 12.66 4.49
N GLY A 36 5.15 11.34 4.36
CA GLY A 36 6.08 10.39 3.74
C GLY A 36 6.17 10.55 2.22
N ALA A 37 6.72 11.68 1.75
CA ALA A 37 6.99 11.95 0.35
C ALA A 37 8.49 12.22 0.14
N TYR A 38 9.08 11.54 -0.83
CA TYR A 38 10.52 11.60 -1.08
C TYR A 38 10.95 13.03 -1.46
N ARG A 39 12.16 13.40 -1.01
CA ARG A 39 12.79 14.70 -1.24
C ARG A 39 14.24 14.52 -1.65
N THR A 40 14.77 15.48 -2.41
CA THR A 40 16.20 15.59 -2.68
C THR A 40 16.97 15.99 -1.41
N ASN A 41 18.31 16.01 -1.47
CA ASN A 41 19.16 16.48 -0.37
C ASN A 41 18.89 17.95 0.00
N GLU A 42 18.34 18.74 -0.92
CA GLU A 42 17.94 20.13 -0.70
C GLU A 42 16.48 20.28 -0.22
N GLY A 43 15.82 19.17 0.13
CA GLY A 43 14.44 19.17 0.62
C GLY A 43 13.38 19.44 -0.46
N LYS A 44 13.72 19.33 -1.76
CA LYS A 44 12.80 19.60 -2.87
C LYS A 44 12.08 18.34 -3.32
N PRO A 45 10.84 18.43 -3.87
CA PRO A 45 10.21 17.31 -4.55
C PRO A 45 11.09 16.76 -5.67
N TRP A 46 11.20 15.43 -5.75
CA TRP A 46 11.99 14.76 -6.77
C TRP A 46 11.09 13.99 -7.74
N VAL A 47 11.23 14.25 -9.03
CA VAL A 47 10.60 13.46 -10.09
C VAL A 47 11.66 12.56 -10.67
N LEU A 48 11.42 11.25 -10.64
CA LEU A 48 12.37 10.26 -11.12
C LEU A 48 12.71 10.51 -12.60
N PRO A 49 13.98 10.34 -13.02
CA PRO A 49 14.37 10.53 -14.42
C PRO A 49 13.56 9.68 -15.42
N VAL A 50 13.22 8.44 -15.05
CA VAL A 50 12.37 7.56 -15.87
C VAL A 50 10.97 8.13 -16.05
N VAL A 51 10.37 8.69 -15.00
CA VAL A 51 9.04 9.31 -15.06
C VAL A 51 9.07 10.53 -15.99
N ARG A 52 10.05 11.42 -15.84
CA ARG A 52 10.21 12.57 -16.75
C ARG A 52 10.34 12.15 -18.21
N THR A 53 11.10 11.09 -18.46
CA THR A 53 11.31 10.54 -19.80
C THR A 53 9.99 10.06 -20.39
N VAL A 54 9.25 9.23 -19.65
CA VAL A 54 7.97 8.68 -20.09
C VAL A 54 6.93 9.78 -20.28
N GLU A 55 6.82 10.75 -19.35
CA GLU A 55 5.92 11.90 -19.49
C GLU A 55 6.22 12.72 -20.75
N SER A 56 7.51 12.92 -21.08
CA SER A 56 7.92 13.63 -22.30
C SER A 56 7.55 12.85 -23.56
N LEU A 57 7.74 11.53 -23.56
CA LEU A 57 7.35 10.66 -24.67
C LEU A 57 5.83 10.65 -24.86
N MET A 58 5.06 10.55 -23.77
CA MET A 58 3.60 10.61 -23.82
C MET A 58 3.10 11.96 -24.34
N ALA A 59 3.71 13.07 -23.91
CA ALA A 59 3.34 14.39 -24.40
C ALA A 59 3.62 14.58 -25.90
N ALA A 60 4.59 13.85 -26.46
CA ALA A 60 4.93 13.89 -27.87
C ALA A 60 4.13 12.90 -28.74
N ASP A 61 3.39 11.97 -28.13
CA ASP A 61 2.63 10.94 -28.87
C ASP A 61 1.24 11.44 -29.26
N HIS A 62 1.07 11.79 -30.52
CA HIS A 62 -0.21 12.24 -31.09
C HIS A 62 -1.28 11.13 -31.18
N ASN A 63 -0.93 9.87 -30.91
CA ASN A 63 -1.89 8.76 -30.87
C ASN A 63 -2.52 8.58 -29.49
N LEU A 64 -2.03 9.25 -28.45
CA LEU A 64 -2.65 9.21 -27.13
C LEU A 64 -3.87 10.14 -27.09
N ASP A 65 -5.02 9.58 -26.74
CA ASP A 65 -6.26 10.31 -26.51
C ASP A 65 -6.56 10.44 -25.00
N LYS A 66 -7.74 10.98 -24.68
CA LYS A 66 -8.26 11.13 -23.32
C LYS A 66 -9.60 10.43 -23.14
N GLU A 67 -9.83 9.38 -23.92
CA GLU A 67 -11.05 8.59 -23.83
C GLU A 67 -11.13 7.83 -22.50
N TYR A 68 -12.35 7.38 -22.18
CA TYR A 68 -12.56 6.59 -20.96
C TYR A 68 -11.73 5.31 -20.98
N LEU A 69 -11.00 5.07 -19.89
CA LEU A 69 -10.33 3.79 -19.67
C LEU A 69 -11.38 2.68 -19.47
N PRO A 70 -11.04 1.42 -19.80
CA PRO A 70 -11.85 0.29 -19.41
C PRO A 70 -12.09 0.27 -17.89
N VAL A 71 -13.25 -0.21 -17.46
CA VAL A 71 -13.58 -0.37 -16.03
C VAL A 71 -12.55 -1.23 -15.29
N SER A 72 -11.91 -2.16 -15.99
CA SER A 72 -10.83 -3.01 -15.48
C SER A 72 -9.45 -2.33 -15.41
N GLY A 73 -9.33 -1.08 -15.86
CA GLY A 73 -8.06 -0.39 -16.08
C GLY A 73 -7.34 -0.83 -17.37
N ILE A 74 -6.18 -0.23 -17.61
CA ILE A 74 -5.32 -0.49 -18.78
C ILE A 74 -4.66 -1.86 -18.64
N ASP A 75 -4.86 -2.74 -19.62
CA ASP A 75 -4.43 -4.14 -19.54
C ASP A 75 -2.92 -4.30 -19.30
N ILE A 76 -2.09 -3.56 -20.05
CA ILE A 76 -0.63 -3.64 -19.91
C ILE A 76 -0.14 -3.11 -18.55
N MET A 77 -0.82 -2.12 -17.99
CA MET A 77 -0.51 -1.60 -16.66
C MET A 77 -0.83 -2.65 -15.59
N CYS A 78 -2.02 -3.25 -15.65
CA CYS A 78 -2.41 -4.31 -14.72
C CYS A 78 -1.47 -5.52 -14.79
N LYS A 79 -1.09 -5.94 -16.00
CA LYS A 79 -0.13 -7.06 -16.20
C LYS A 79 1.24 -6.74 -15.62
N SER A 80 1.77 -5.55 -15.91
CA SER A 80 3.06 -5.09 -15.40
C SER A 80 3.07 -5.01 -13.86
N ALA A 81 2.00 -4.48 -13.27
CA ALA A 81 1.83 -4.37 -11.82
C ALA A 81 1.71 -5.74 -11.14
N THR A 82 0.92 -6.65 -11.72
CA THR A 82 0.80 -8.03 -11.25
C THR A 82 2.14 -8.74 -11.29
N LYS A 83 2.87 -8.64 -12.40
CA LYS A 83 4.21 -9.19 -12.56
C LYS A 83 5.20 -8.63 -11.53
N LEU A 84 5.13 -7.33 -11.24
CA LEU A 84 6.02 -6.69 -10.27
C LEU A 84 5.86 -7.25 -8.85
N VAL A 85 4.62 -7.50 -8.41
CA VAL A 85 4.39 -8.01 -7.05
C VAL A 85 4.45 -9.54 -6.96
N LEU A 86 3.85 -10.26 -7.92
CA LEU A 86 3.77 -11.73 -7.86
C LEU A 86 4.94 -12.45 -8.54
N GLY A 87 5.76 -11.75 -9.32
CA GLY A 87 6.81 -12.34 -10.16
C GLY A 87 6.28 -12.81 -11.52
N GLU A 88 7.20 -13.19 -12.41
CA GLU A 88 6.89 -13.62 -13.78
C GLU A 88 6.14 -14.97 -13.84
N ASP A 89 6.47 -15.87 -12.91
CA ASP A 89 6.01 -17.27 -12.95
C ASP A 89 4.75 -17.54 -12.11
N CYS A 90 4.07 -16.49 -11.62
CA CYS A 90 2.91 -16.68 -10.76
C CYS A 90 1.74 -17.32 -11.54
N LYS A 91 1.35 -18.53 -11.12
CA LYS A 91 0.27 -19.32 -11.74
C LYS A 91 -1.12 -18.96 -11.23
N LEU A 92 -1.25 -18.09 -10.23
CA LEU A 92 -2.56 -17.67 -9.71
C LEU A 92 -3.26 -16.76 -10.71
N ILE A 93 -4.58 -16.91 -10.83
CA ILE A 93 -5.37 -15.96 -11.61
C ILE A 93 -5.49 -14.67 -10.80
N ALA A 94 -4.77 -13.64 -11.24
CA ALA A 94 -5.00 -12.26 -10.83
C ALA A 94 -6.25 -11.74 -11.56
N SER A 95 -7.39 -11.72 -10.88
CA SER A 95 -8.60 -11.07 -11.36
C SER A 95 -8.61 -9.58 -11.00
N LYS A 96 -8.99 -8.74 -11.96
CA LYS A 96 -9.00 -7.28 -11.83
C LYS A 96 -10.35 -6.87 -11.25
N LYS A 97 -10.38 -6.41 -10.00
CA LYS A 97 -11.60 -5.81 -9.43
C LYS A 97 -11.23 -4.57 -8.64
N GLY A 98 -11.78 -3.43 -9.05
CA GLY A 98 -11.85 -2.26 -8.18
C GLY A 98 -12.82 -2.56 -7.04
N ILE A 99 -12.33 -2.51 -5.80
CA ILE A 99 -13.20 -2.50 -4.63
C ILE A 99 -13.34 -1.03 -4.24
N SER A 100 -14.45 -0.40 -4.61
CA SER A 100 -14.91 0.81 -3.95
C SER A 100 -16.01 0.41 -2.98
N LEU A 101 -15.73 0.40 -1.68
CA LEU A 101 -16.83 0.32 -0.73
C LEU A 101 -16.44 0.92 0.63
N LEU A 102 -17.12 2.01 0.96
CA LEU A 102 -17.39 2.41 2.34
C LEU A 102 -18.35 1.36 2.94
N VAL A 103 -17.82 0.21 3.33
CA VAL A 103 -18.56 -0.73 4.16
C VAL A 103 -18.35 -0.32 5.62
N ARG A 104 -19.42 -0.30 6.42
CA ARG A 104 -19.28 -0.29 7.88
C ARG A 104 -18.77 -1.67 8.29
N LEU A 105 -17.44 -1.83 8.38
CA LEU A 105 -16.80 -3.01 8.93
C LEU A 105 -16.66 -2.85 10.45
N ASP A 106 -16.84 -3.94 11.20
CA ASP A 106 -16.40 -4.04 12.58
C ASP A 106 -14.87 -4.18 12.59
N ILE A 107 -14.16 -3.12 12.96
CA ILE A 107 -12.70 -3.08 12.93
C ILE A 107 -12.17 -3.51 14.28
N LYS A 108 -11.30 -4.52 14.26
CA LYS A 108 -10.55 -4.98 15.43
C LYS A 108 -9.06 -4.87 15.14
N GLU A 109 -8.30 -4.46 16.14
CA GLU A 109 -6.85 -4.38 16.07
C GLU A 109 -6.23 -5.70 16.56
N TYR A 110 -5.04 -6.00 16.06
CA TYR A 110 -4.18 -7.06 16.57
C TYR A 110 -2.86 -6.45 17.03
N CYS A 111 -2.23 -7.04 18.05
CA CYS A 111 -0.93 -6.58 18.51
C CYS A 111 0.11 -6.59 17.39
N TYR A 112 0.82 -5.48 17.19
CA TYR A 112 1.93 -5.41 16.24
C TYR A 112 3.20 -4.83 16.85
N TRP A 113 3.13 -3.70 17.53
CA TRP A 113 4.30 -3.00 18.07
C TRP A 113 4.48 -3.25 19.56
N ASP A 114 5.70 -3.60 19.99
CA ASP A 114 6.09 -3.54 21.40
C ASP A 114 6.88 -2.24 21.66
N PRO A 115 6.34 -1.28 22.44
CA PRO A 115 7.02 -0.02 22.74
C PRO A 115 8.29 -0.20 23.58
N SER A 116 8.41 -1.29 24.34
CA SER A 116 9.57 -1.53 25.20
C SER A 116 10.75 -2.06 24.39
N SER A 117 10.55 -3.09 23.56
CA SER A 117 11.62 -3.62 22.70
C SER A 117 11.81 -2.83 21.40
N ARG A 118 10.84 -1.99 21.02
CA ARG A 118 10.77 -1.26 19.73
C ARG A 118 10.88 -2.21 18.53
N LYS A 119 10.18 -3.34 18.64
CA LYS A 119 10.14 -4.41 17.63
C LYS A 119 8.70 -4.90 17.47
N VAL A 120 8.51 -5.81 16.51
CA VAL A 120 7.24 -6.49 16.35
C VAL A 120 6.95 -7.39 17.56
N ASN A 121 5.81 -7.18 18.21
CA ASN A 121 5.23 -8.08 19.21
C ASN A 121 4.61 -9.29 18.51
N PHE A 122 5.45 -10.16 17.96
CA PHE A 122 5.00 -11.27 17.14
C PHE A 122 4.16 -12.29 17.92
N THR A 123 4.50 -12.53 19.20
CA THR A 123 3.70 -13.43 20.05
C THR A 123 2.28 -12.90 20.24
N GLY A 124 2.13 -11.63 20.61
CA GLY A 124 0.81 -11.01 20.74
C GLY A 124 0.03 -10.99 19.43
N MET A 125 0.72 -10.73 18.31
CA MET A 125 0.13 -10.79 16.97
C MET A 125 -0.51 -12.15 16.69
N LEU A 126 0.23 -13.24 16.92
CA LEU A 126 -0.28 -14.60 16.70
C LEU A 126 -1.43 -14.93 17.65
N GLU A 127 -1.35 -14.53 18.92
CA GLU A 127 -2.41 -14.74 19.90
C GLU A 127 -3.72 -14.08 19.49
N ASP A 128 -3.68 -12.83 19.02
CA ASP A 128 -4.88 -12.09 18.62
C ASP A 128 -5.46 -12.64 17.32
N LEU A 129 -4.63 -12.92 16.32
CA LEU A 129 -5.08 -13.51 15.06
C LEU A 129 -5.63 -14.92 15.25
N ASN A 130 -5.12 -15.69 16.21
CA ASN A 130 -5.66 -17.00 16.55
C ASN A 130 -7.08 -16.91 17.16
N LYS A 131 -7.43 -15.79 17.82
CA LYS A 131 -8.78 -15.54 18.34
C LYS A 131 -9.74 -15.02 17.26
N ALA A 132 -9.24 -14.60 16.10
CA ALA A 132 -10.09 -14.10 15.02
C ALA A 132 -11.05 -15.19 14.50
N PRO A 133 -12.30 -14.82 14.16
CA PRO A 133 -13.24 -15.76 13.58
C PRO A 133 -12.80 -16.16 12.16
N GLU A 134 -13.22 -17.36 11.74
CA GLU A 134 -12.98 -17.84 10.37
C GLU A 134 -13.47 -16.79 9.35
N ARG A 135 -12.73 -16.61 8.26
CA ARG A 135 -13.02 -15.62 7.19
C ARG A 135 -12.92 -14.15 7.61
N ALA A 136 -12.38 -13.84 8.79
CA ALA A 136 -12.01 -12.46 9.11
C ALA A 136 -10.98 -11.95 8.11
N ILE A 137 -11.12 -10.67 7.74
CA ILE A 137 -10.18 -9.98 6.86
C ILE A 137 -9.01 -9.48 7.71
N VAL A 138 -7.79 -9.79 7.30
CA VAL A 138 -6.57 -9.35 7.99
C VAL A 138 -5.78 -8.45 7.06
N ILE A 139 -5.63 -7.18 7.44
CA ILE A 139 -4.82 -6.20 6.72
C ILE A 139 -3.37 -6.32 7.18
N LEU A 140 -2.46 -6.48 6.22
CA LEU A 140 -1.04 -6.71 6.42
C LEU A 140 -0.25 -5.72 5.57
N HIS A 141 0.74 -5.04 6.16
CA HIS A 141 1.75 -4.32 5.37
C HIS A 141 2.78 -5.33 4.90
N ALA A 142 2.97 -5.45 3.58
CA ALA A 142 3.87 -6.45 3.02
C ALA A 142 5.35 -6.18 3.36
N CYS A 143 5.72 -4.90 3.42
CA CYS A 143 7.04 -4.40 3.79
C CYS A 143 6.95 -2.92 4.20
N ALA A 144 8.00 -2.40 4.84
CA ALA A 144 8.11 -1.03 5.34
C ALA A 144 6.85 -0.58 6.07
N HIS A 145 6.49 -1.29 7.14
CA HIS A 145 5.29 -1.03 7.92
C HIS A 145 5.18 0.45 8.32
N ASN A 146 4.09 1.11 7.92
CA ASN A 146 3.74 2.45 8.36
C ASN A 146 2.78 2.37 9.55
N PRO A 147 3.08 2.96 10.73
CA PRO A 147 4.10 3.99 10.98
C PRO A 147 5.41 3.50 11.61
N THR A 148 5.52 2.24 12.02
CA THR A 148 6.61 1.80 12.91
C THR A 148 7.97 1.61 12.22
N GLY A 149 7.98 1.37 10.91
CA GLY A 149 9.16 1.03 10.13
C GLY A 149 9.75 -0.36 10.45
N THR A 150 9.03 -1.21 11.20
CA THR A 150 9.52 -2.53 11.60
C THR A 150 8.74 -3.63 10.93
N ASP A 151 9.43 -4.48 10.20
CA ASP A 151 8.84 -5.58 9.45
C ASP A 151 9.07 -6.93 10.12
N LEU A 152 8.23 -7.90 9.76
CA LEU A 152 8.41 -9.30 10.13
C LEU A 152 9.61 -9.91 9.40
N SER A 153 10.35 -10.79 10.08
CA SER A 153 11.35 -11.64 9.41
C SER A 153 10.68 -12.70 8.52
N HIS A 154 11.43 -13.32 7.62
CA HIS A 154 10.92 -14.42 6.80
C HIS A 154 10.38 -15.58 7.65
N ASP A 155 11.02 -15.91 8.78
CA ASP A 155 10.55 -16.96 9.69
C ASP A 155 9.23 -16.61 10.36
N GLN A 156 9.05 -15.33 10.72
CA GLN A 156 7.80 -14.84 11.28
C GLN A 156 6.69 -14.83 10.23
N TRP A 157 6.99 -14.42 9.00
CA TRP A 157 6.05 -14.49 7.88
C TRP A 157 5.63 -15.93 7.58
N ASN A 158 6.56 -16.90 7.60
CA ASN A 158 6.23 -18.32 7.44
C ASN A 158 5.23 -18.80 8.50
N GLN A 159 5.48 -18.48 9.77
CA GLN A 159 4.58 -18.84 10.88
C GLN A 159 3.21 -18.17 10.74
N LEU A 160 3.18 -16.89 10.39
CA LEU A 160 1.95 -16.14 10.19
C LEU A 160 1.13 -16.70 9.02
N ALA A 161 1.78 -17.04 7.90
CA ALA A 161 1.10 -17.61 6.73
C ALA A 161 0.45 -18.96 7.06
N LEU A 162 1.13 -19.80 7.85
CA LEU A 162 0.57 -21.05 8.36
C LEU A 162 -0.66 -20.81 9.23
N LEU A 163 -0.60 -19.87 10.18
CA LEU A 163 -1.73 -19.52 11.04
C LEU A 163 -2.92 -19.02 10.23
N ILE A 164 -2.71 -18.06 9.31
CA ILE A 164 -3.76 -17.49 8.46
C ILE A 164 -4.42 -18.58 7.62
N LYS A 165 -3.63 -19.52 7.08
CA LYS A 165 -4.15 -20.65 6.31
C LYS A 165 -4.97 -21.61 7.17
N GLU A 166 -4.46 -22.00 8.33
CA GLU A 166 -5.14 -22.90 9.27
C GLU A 166 -6.47 -22.31 9.76
N LYS A 167 -6.46 -21.02 10.12
CA LYS A 167 -7.62 -20.26 10.59
C LYS A 167 -8.56 -19.82 9.48
N LYS A 168 -8.20 -20.07 8.21
CA LYS A 168 -8.89 -19.61 6.99
C LYS A 168 -9.26 -18.12 7.05
N LEU A 169 -8.30 -17.31 7.50
CA LEU A 169 -8.42 -15.85 7.47
C LEU A 169 -8.16 -15.36 6.04
N PHE A 170 -8.74 -14.21 5.68
CA PHE A 170 -8.59 -13.64 4.34
C PHE A 170 -7.55 -12.49 4.36
N PRO A 171 -6.35 -12.70 3.80
CA PRO A 171 -5.29 -11.69 3.82
C PRO A 171 -5.52 -10.59 2.77
N VAL A 172 -5.33 -9.35 3.21
CA VAL A 172 -5.29 -8.14 2.40
C VAL A 172 -3.92 -7.49 2.59
N PHE A 173 -3.10 -7.46 1.54
CA PHE A 173 -1.80 -6.80 1.58
C PHE A 173 -1.91 -5.35 1.12
N ASP A 174 -1.49 -4.42 1.98
CA ASP A 174 -1.11 -3.06 1.57
C ASP A 174 0.38 -3.08 1.15
N MET A 175 0.62 -2.74 -0.11
CA MET A 175 1.91 -2.78 -0.78
C MET A 175 2.23 -1.40 -1.36
N ALA A 176 2.41 -0.40 -0.49
CA ALA A 176 2.71 0.97 -0.91
C ALA A 176 4.20 1.30 -1.07
N TYR A 177 5.08 0.46 -0.52
CA TYR A 177 6.51 0.78 -0.31
C TYR A 177 7.47 -0.25 -0.93
N GLN A 178 7.03 -1.03 -1.93
CA GLN A 178 7.90 -1.99 -2.62
C GLN A 178 9.16 -1.32 -3.17
N GLY A 179 10.33 -1.76 -2.72
CA GLY A 179 11.65 -1.22 -3.03
C GLY A 179 12.23 -0.30 -1.95
N PHE A 180 11.47 0.09 -0.91
CA PHE A 180 11.96 0.96 0.16
C PHE A 180 12.40 0.21 1.42
N ALA A 181 12.04 -1.07 1.59
CA ALA A 181 12.43 -1.80 2.79
C ALA A 181 13.85 -2.36 2.65
N SER A 182 14.07 -3.26 1.69
CA SER A 182 15.39 -3.86 1.44
C SER A 182 16.17 -3.20 0.31
N GLY A 183 15.54 -2.33 -0.48
CA GLY A 183 16.10 -1.84 -1.74
C GLY A 183 15.95 -2.81 -2.91
N ASN A 184 15.37 -3.99 -2.69
CA ASN A 184 15.14 -5.02 -3.71
C ASN A 184 13.64 -5.32 -3.84
N LEU A 185 13.12 -5.22 -5.06
CA LEU A 185 11.68 -5.37 -5.35
C LEU A 185 11.15 -6.78 -5.04
N ASP A 186 11.97 -7.82 -5.22
CA ASP A 186 11.58 -9.21 -5.00
C ASP A 186 11.55 -9.55 -3.50
N ASN A 187 12.55 -9.10 -2.76
CA ASN A 187 12.60 -9.26 -1.31
C ASN A 187 11.44 -8.53 -0.63
N ASP A 188 11.13 -7.31 -1.08
CA ASP A 188 10.03 -6.54 -0.51
C ASP A 188 8.66 -7.18 -0.81
N ALA A 189 8.53 -7.92 -1.92
CA ALA A 189 7.31 -8.69 -2.26
C ALA A 189 7.28 -10.11 -1.72
N TRP A 190 8.27 -10.52 -0.91
CA TRP A 190 8.45 -11.90 -0.48
C TRP A 190 7.24 -12.45 0.27
N ALA A 191 6.65 -11.67 1.19
CA ALA A 191 5.47 -12.09 1.95
C ALA A 191 4.27 -12.41 1.06
N VAL A 192 4.01 -11.58 0.05
CA VAL A 192 2.93 -11.80 -0.91
C VAL A 192 3.18 -13.07 -1.73
N ARG A 193 4.42 -13.27 -2.18
CA ARG A 193 4.80 -14.45 -2.96
C ARG A 193 4.77 -15.75 -2.15
N LEU A 194 5.09 -15.69 -0.85
CA LEU A 194 4.93 -16.82 0.08
C LEU A 194 3.46 -17.26 0.11
N PHE A 195 2.53 -16.34 0.34
CA PHE A 195 1.10 -16.65 0.40
C PHE A 195 0.60 -17.21 -0.94
N ALA A 196 1.11 -16.66 -2.05
CA ALA A 196 0.77 -17.13 -3.39
C ALA A 196 1.27 -18.58 -3.61
N SER A 197 2.50 -18.88 -3.20
CA SER A 197 3.08 -20.23 -3.29
C SER A 197 2.34 -21.26 -2.44
N MET A 198 1.71 -20.82 -1.35
CA MET A 198 0.85 -21.65 -0.50
C MET A 198 -0.56 -21.86 -1.06
N GLY A 199 -0.85 -21.27 -2.23
CA GLY A 199 -2.15 -21.33 -2.89
C GLY A 199 -3.24 -20.61 -2.09
N MET A 200 -2.94 -19.48 -1.45
CA MET A 200 -3.93 -18.72 -0.69
C MET A 200 -4.61 -17.67 -1.58
N GLU A 201 -5.93 -17.55 -1.46
CA GLU A 201 -6.65 -16.40 -2.02
C GLU A 201 -6.32 -15.15 -1.21
N MET A 202 -6.09 -14.02 -1.89
CA MET A 202 -5.71 -12.76 -1.23
C MET A 202 -6.10 -11.54 -2.05
N PHE A 203 -6.12 -10.39 -1.40
CA PHE A 203 -6.20 -9.09 -2.06
C PHE A 203 -4.88 -8.33 -1.87
N ILE A 204 -4.45 -7.59 -2.90
CA ILE A 204 -3.25 -6.74 -2.83
C ILE A 204 -3.62 -5.34 -3.32
N ALA A 205 -3.48 -4.36 -2.43
CA ALA A 205 -3.55 -2.94 -2.74
C ALA A 205 -2.12 -2.43 -3.01
N GLN A 206 -1.73 -2.36 -4.29
CA GLN A 206 -0.39 -1.94 -4.69
C GLN A 206 -0.37 -0.46 -5.06
N SER A 207 0.47 0.35 -4.40
CA SER A 207 0.61 1.77 -4.75
C SER A 207 1.88 2.07 -5.52
N PHE A 208 1.77 2.99 -6.48
CA PHE A 208 2.90 3.57 -7.20
C PHE A 208 3.25 5.00 -6.76
N SER A 209 2.58 5.50 -5.71
CA SER A 209 2.78 6.87 -5.24
C SER A 209 4.21 7.10 -4.75
N LYS A 210 4.83 6.10 -4.10
CA LYS A 210 6.15 6.24 -3.47
C LYS A 210 7.28 5.72 -4.36
N ASN A 211 7.20 4.47 -4.83
CA ASN A 211 8.26 3.85 -5.64
C ASN A 211 8.45 4.49 -7.01
N PHE A 212 7.40 5.04 -7.63
CA PHE A 212 7.51 5.85 -8.84
C PHE A 212 7.35 7.36 -8.58
N GLY A 213 7.13 7.79 -7.34
CA GLY A 213 6.91 9.21 -7.02
C GLY A 213 5.63 9.81 -7.63
N LEU A 214 4.65 8.98 -8.01
CA LEU A 214 3.41 9.40 -8.69
C LEU A 214 2.30 9.83 -7.71
N TYR A 215 2.64 10.68 -6.74
CA TYR A 215 1.74 11.06 -5.62
C TYR A 215 0.41 11.70 -6.06
N ARG A 216 0.39 12.39 -7.20
CA ARG A 216 -0.77 13.18 -7.69
C ARG A 216 -1.45 12.58 -8.94
N SER A 217 -1.01 11.40 -9.38
CA SER A 217 -1.48 10.81 -10.64
C SER A 217 -2.71 9.93 -10.41
N TYR A 218 -3.90 10.55 -10.44
CA TYR A 218 -5.20 9.96 -10.07
C TYR A 218 -5.66 8.71 -10.86
N GLY A 219 -4.91 8.24 -11.85
CA GLY A 219 -5.19 7.01 -12.59
C GLY A 219 -4.10 5.93 -12.53
N TRP A 220 -2.94 6.24 -11.95
CA TRP A 220 -1.74 5.38 -12.04
C TRP A 220 -1.16 4.99 -10.68
N ASN A 221 -1.67 5.57 -9.59
CA ASN A 221 -1.03 5.53 -8.29
C ASN A 221 -1.47 4.36 -7.39
N LEU A 222 -2.55 3.65 -7.73
CA LEU A 222 -3.04 2.49 -6.99
C LEU A 222 -3.62 1.46 -7.97
N ILE A 223 -3.20 0.20 -7.83
CA ILE A 223 -3.77 -0.94 -8.53
C ILE A 223 -4.20 -1.99 -7.49
N ASN A 224 -5.42 -2.48 -7.66
CA ASN A 224 -5.99 -3.55 -6.85
C ASN A 224 -5.88 -4.88 -7.60
N ILE A 225 -5.22 -5.86 -6.98
CA ILE A 225 -5.01 -7.19 -7.54
C ILE A 225 -5.73 -8.20 -6.66
N VAL A 226 -6.63 -9.00 -7.25
CA VAL A 226 -7.32 -10.09 -6.54
C VAL A 226 -6.75 -11.42 -7.01
N CYS A 227 -6.04 -12.14 -6.15
CA CYS A 227 -5.53 -13.46 -6.49
C CYS A 227 -6.55 -14.54 -6.10
N ARG A 228 -6.90 -15.40 -7.05
CA ARG A 228 -7.80 -16.55 -6.85
C ARG A 228 -7.09 -17.86 -7.18
N ILE A 229 -7.47 -18.92 -6.47
CA ILE A 229 -7.08 -20.29 -6.78
C ILE A 229 -7.92 -20.76 -7.98
N VAL A 230 -7.30 -21.48 -8.92
CA VAL A 230 -7.98 -22.18 -10.03
C VAL A 230 -8.17 -23.64 -9.67
#